data_AF-A0A0K8U6G0-F1
#
_entry.id   AF-A0A0K8U6G0-F1
#
_cell.length_a   1.000
_cell.length_b   1.000
_cell.length_c   1.000
_cell.angle_alpha   90.00
_cell.angle_beta   90.00
_cell.angle_gamma   90.00
#
_symmetry.space_group_name_H-M   'P 1'
#
loop_
_entity.id
_entity.type
_entity.pdbx_description
1 polymer ?
#
loop_
_entity_poly.entity_id
_entity_poly.type
_entity_poly.pdbx_seq_one_letter_code
_entity_poly.pdbx_strand_id
1 'polypeptide(L)'
;MRKIRRRFTYKIAALLGILTVVLFLLFIGPQEMDRNEKILIIERSIRSTMNRGACRLPQLPLDDPEVMKYYHAVDQIQCGNPHDDWVTCEKSICFVKPEISATQGEVICTYTDVMRSTDYNSKYGKSTKTKEPYILRASDFVKVVCHSSTSGNSWYGMAFGIRDGVAVKPKTPPQVPIYAGLAGGVADIVAEDNNPFVPKHFNVLMFGFDSLSRNAFQRKLPKSYSYLVNDLKAMVLKGYNIVGDGTPQALVPLLTGYTELELPETRTRMPNAKNVDVYPMIWKEYARHGYYTSFNEDVPNIGTFTYRMKGFAEQPVDHYLRTLYLEAPNMWNRCVEHCIGHQPDHVVMLEYTKNFMLKYKDSPRFGFSFHGGLSHDSINLVGAADDELNSWLRHLKDTNLLDNTILIMMSDHGNRFAEVRATLQGKQEERLPFFSFTFPKSFQERFPQQYANFKVNVDHLTTPFDVHATLQHLLSLQSGSDDTLTNNLNSDYDMQPEVVTENLVAPRYQQIAQKRAISLFDSIPKKPIMQRCLHRTTLVRLP
;
A
#
# COMPACT_ATOMS: atom_id res chain seq x y z
N MET A 1 -9.80 -18.78 -69.51
CA MET A 1 -10.77 -18.26 -68.52
C MET A 1 -11.17 -19.23 -67.39
N ARG A 2 -11.25 -20.57 -67.57
CA ARG A 2 -11.67 -21.52 -66.50
C ARG A 2 -10.72 -21.66 -65.29
N LYS A 3 -9.39 -21.52 -65.46
CA LYS A 3 -8.40 -21.65 -64.35
C LYS A 3 -8.40 -20.45 -63.38
N ILE A 4 -8.72 -19.24 -63.86
CA ILE A 4 -8.76 -18.02 -63.05
C ILE A 4 -9.97 -18.03 -62.11
N ARG A 5 -11.11 -18.52 -62.59
CA ARG A 5 -12.36 -18.66 -61.81
C ARG A 5 -12.21 -19.61 -60.61
N ARG A 6 -11.49 -20.73 -60.78
CA ARG A 6 -11.23 -21.72 -59.71
C ARG A 6 -10.32 -21.17 -58.59
N ARG A 7 -9.26 -20.42 -58.92
CA ARG A 7 -8.38 -19.81 -57.91
C ARG A 7 -9.09 -18.72 -57.10
N PHE A 8 -10.00 -17.99 -57.73
CA PHE A 8 -10.79 -16.95 -57.06
C PHE A 8 -11.82 -17.56 -56.09
N THR A 9 -12.47 -18.66 -56.47
CA THR A 9 -13.41 -19.39 -55.59
C THR A 9 -12.73 -20.00 -54.37
N TYR A 10 -11.50 -20.53 -54.51
CA TYR A 10 -10.75 -21.05 -53.35
C TYR A 10 -10.35 -19.93 -52.37
N LYS A 11 -9.97 -18.75 -52.87
CA LYS A 11 -9.66 -17.59 -52.02
C LYS A 11 -10.89 -17.08 -51.27
N ILE A 12 -12.05 -17.02 -51.92
CA ILE A 12 -13.32 -16.62 -51.29
C ILE A 12 -13.75 -17.65 -50.24
N ALA A 13 -13.65 -18.95 -50.53
CA ALA A 13 -13.97 -20.01 -49.58
C ALA A 13 -13.03 -20.00 -48.36
N ALA A 14 -11.73 -19.75 -48.57
CA ALA A 14 -10.78 -19.59 -47.47
C ALA A 14 -11.07 -18.35 -46.62
N LEU A 15 -11.42 -17.22 -47.23
CA LEU A 15 -11.83 -15.99 -46.53
C LEU A 15 -13.11 -16.20 -45.71
N LEU A 16 -14.10 -16.88 -46.27
CA LEU A 16 -15.33 -17.24 -45.56
C LEU A 16 -15.05 -18.21 -44.41
N GLY A 17 -14.15 -19.17 -44.59
CA GLY A 17 -13.71 -20.09 -43.53
C GLY A 17 -12.96 -19.39 -42.39
N ILE A 18 -12.10 -18.43 -42.71
CA ILE A 18 -11.43 -17.60 -41.69
C ILE A 18 -12.45 -16.72 -40.98
N LEU A 19 -13.38 -16.11 -41.71
CA LEU A 19 -14.42 -15.26 -41.12
C LEU A 19 -15.34 -16.07 -40.19
N THR A 20 -15.74 -17.28 -40.57
CA THR A 20 -16.54 -18.15 -39.70
C THR A 20 -15.76 -18.62 -38.48
N VAL A 21 -14.47 -18.94 -38.59
CA VAL A 21 -13.63 -19.26 -37.42
C VAL A 21 -13.46 -18.04 -36.50
N VAL A 22 -13.26 -16.85 -37.05
CA VAL A 22 -13.17 -15.60 -36.27
C VAL A 22 -14.51 -15.31 -35.58
N LEU A 23 -15.64 -15.44 -36.29
CA LEU A 23 -16.97 -15.29 -35.68
C LEU A 23 -17.21 -16.36 -34.62
N PHE A 24 -16.86 -17.62 -34.88
CA PHE A 24 -17.00 -18.73 -33.93
C PHE A 24 -16.15 -18.50 -32.67
N LEU A 25 -14.93 -18.00 -32.80
CA LEU A 25 -14.07 -17.60 -31.68
C LEU A 25 -14.60 -16.38 -30.93
N LEU A 26 -15.25 -15.43 -31.61
CA LEU A 26 -15.92 -14.28 -30.99
C LEU A 26 -17.22 -14.67 -30.27
N PHE A 27 -17.93 -15.70 -30.74
CA PHE A 27 -19.20 -16.18 -30.14
C PHE A 27 -19.02 -17.29 -29.10
N ILE A 28 -17.87 -17.98 -29.05
CA ILE A 28 -17.56 -19.07 -28.10
C ILE A 28 -16.50 -18.66 -27.08
N GLY A 29 -16.02 -17.41 -27.12
CA GLY A 29 -15.31 -16.84 -25.98
C GLY A 29 -16.12 -17.12 -24.71
N PRO A 30 -15.51 -17.64 -23.62
CA PRO A 30 -16.25 -18.01 -22.43
C PRO A 30 -17.07 -16.81 -21.98
N GLN A 31 -18.39 -16.96 -21.99
CA GLN A 31 -19.29 -15.93 -21.50
C GLN A 31 -18.96 -15.76 -20.01
N GLU A 32 -18.32 -14.65 -19.64
CA GLU A 32 -18.00 -14.41 -18.23
C GLU A 32 -19.32 -14.42 -17.45
N MET A 33 -19.42 -15.32 -16.46
CA MET A 33 -20.59 -15.41 -15.60
C MET A 33 -20.92 -14.05 -15.00
N ASP A 34 -22.21 -13.78 -14.83
CA ASP A 34 -22.67 -12.53 -14.21
C ASP A 34 -22.00 -12.34 -12.85
N ARG A 35 -21.56 -11.11 -12.58
CA ARG A 35 -20.79 -10.79 -11.39
C ARG A 35 -21.56 -11.08 -10.10
N ASN A 36 -22.88 -10.87 -10.13
CA ASN A 36 -23.72 -11.13 -8.98
C ASN A 36 -23.89 -12.63 -8.74
N GLU A 37 -23.98 -13.41 -9.82
CA GLU A 37 -24.00 -14.87 -9.74
C GLU A 37 -22.69 -15.42 -9.16
N LYS A 38 -21.52 -14.89 -9.59
CA LYS A 38 -20.22 -15.23 -9.00
C LYS A 38 -20.20 -14.99 -7.49
N ILE A 39 -20.66 -13.81 -7.04
CA ILE A 39 -20.72 -13.47 -5.61
C ILE A 39 -21.66 -14.41 -4.85
N LEU A 40 -22.84 -14.73 -5.41
CA LEU A 40 -23.79 -15.65 -4.79
C LEU A 40 -23.22 -17.07 -4.65
N ILE A 41 -22.46 -17.53 -5.65
CA ILE A 41 -21.77 -18.84 -5.60
C ILE A 41 -20.68 -18.83 -4.53
N ILE A 42 -19.90 -17.75 -4.45
CA ILE A 42 -18.89 -17.56 -3.41
C ILE A 42 -19.55 -17.60 -2.03
N GLU A 43 -20.59 -16.79 -1.81
CA GLU A 43 -21.36 -16.75 -0.55
C GLU A 43 -21.93 -18.12 -0.16
N ARG A 44 -22.49 -18.85 -1.13
CA ARG A 44 -23.02 -20.20 -0.90
C ARG A 44 -21.92 -21.17 -0.51
N SER A 45 -20.77 -21.11 -1.20
CA SER A 45 -19.60 -21.93 -0.89
C SER A 45 -19.13 -21.66 0.53
N ILE A 46 -18.98 -20.38 0.91
CA ILE A 46 -18.54 -19.96 2.25
C ILE A 46 -19.42 -20.52 3.36
N ARG A 47 -20.74 -20.58 3.14
CA ARG A 47 -21.72 -21.07 4.13
C ARG A 47 -21.91 -22.60 4.13
N SER A 48 -21.28 -23.30 3.18
CA SER A 48 -21.37 -24.76 3.00
C SER A 48 -20.87 -25.52 4.24
N THR A 49 -21.45 -26.69 4.51
CA THR A 49 -21.06 -27.58 5.61
C THR A 49 -19.62 -28.09 5.47
N MET A 50 -19.13 -28.28 4.24
CA MET A 50 -17.74 -28.68 3.95
C MET A 50 -16.71 -27.65 4.47
N ASN A 51 -17.16 -26.42 4.67
CA ASN A 51 -16.36 -25.26 4.99
C ASN A 51 -16.47 -24.83 6.47
N ARG A 52 -17.11 -25.67 7.29
CA ARG A 52 -17.30 -25.47 8.74
C ARG A 52 -16.19 -26.08 9.61
N GLY A 53 -15.16 -26.67 9.01
CA GLY A 53 -14.02 -27.24 9.73
C GLY A 53 -13.21 -26.18 10.48
N ALA A 54 -12.54 -26.59 11.57
CA ALA A 54 -11.62 -25.70 12.27
C ALA A 54 -10.38 -25.42 11.42
N CYS A 55 -10.05 -24.15 11.17
CA CYS A 55 -8.81 -23.78 10.50
C CYS A 55 -7.65 -23.92 11.48
N ARG A 56 -6.69 -24.80 11.14
CA ARG A 56 -5.44 -24.95 11.87
C ARG A 56 -4.36 -24.20 11.11
N LEU A 57 -3.69 -23.26 11.78
CA LEU A 57 -2.52 -22.61 11.21
C LEU A 57 -1.42 -23.67 11.04
N PRO A 58 -0.82 -23.81 9.84
CA PRO A 58 0.27 -24.75 9.65
C PRO A 58 1.49 -24.28 10.46
N GLN A 59 2.21 -25.23 11.05
CA GLN A 59 3.52 -24.99 11.63
C GLN A 59 4.54 -25.16 10.52
N LEU A 60 5.22 -24.07 10.17
CA LEU A 60 6.15 -24.00 9.05
C LEU A 60 7.53 -23.62 9.58
N PRO A 61 8.48 -24.57 9.68
CA PRO A 61 9.82 -24.27 10.18
C PRO A 61 10.53 -23.26 9.28
N LEU A 62 11.31 -22.37 9.90
CA LEU A 62 12.04 -21.34 9.18
C LEU A 62 13.16 -21.94 8.31
N ASP A 63 13.76 -23.04 8.78
CA ASP A 63 14.95 -23.69 8.24
C ASP A 63 14.67 -25.02 7.54
N ASP A 64 13.44 -25.22 7.03
CA ASP A 64 13.08 -26.44 6.29
C ASP A 64 14.04 -26.70 5.12
N PRO A 65 14.76 -27.84 5.09
CA PRO A 65 15.74 -28.13 4.05
C PRO A 65 15.16 -28.14 2.61
N GLU A 66 13.89 -28.49 2.42
CA GLU A 66 13.23 -28.50 1.12
C GLU A 66 13.09 -27.08 0.55
N VAL A 67 12.89 -26.11 1.44
CA VAL A 67 12.70 -24.70 1.11
C VAL A 67 14.03 -23.93 1.09
N MET A 68 14.92 -24.22 2.04
CA MET A 68 16.16 -23.46 2.22
C MET A 68 17.12 -23.52 1.03
N LYS A 69 17.05 -24.58 0.20
CA LYS A 69 17.84 -24.67 -1.04
C LYS A 69 17.54 -23.55 -2.06
N TYR A 70 16.39 -22.87 -1.95
CA TYR A 70 16.02 -21.75 -2.81
C TYR A 70 16.49 -20.39 -2.27
N TYR A 71 16.95 -20.34 -1.02
CA TYR A 71 17.39 -19.12 -0.36
C TYR A 71 18.92 -19.00 -0.41
N HIS A 72 19.41 -17.84 -0.85
CA HIS A 72 20.83 -17.50 -0.86
C HIS A 72 21.03 -16.02 -0.56
N ALA A 73 22.23 -15.64 -0.12
CA ALA A 73 22.60 -14.25 0.08
C ALA A 73 22.68 -13.51 -1.26
N VAL A 74 22.36 -12.22 -1.24
CA VAL A 74 22.51 -11.31 -2.37
C VAL A 74 23.29 -10.09 -1.90
N ASP A 75 24.07 -9.50 -2.80
CA ASP A 75 24.79 -8.27 -2.50
C ASP A 75 23.83 -7.06 -2.53
N GLN A 76 24.24 -5.97 -1.88
CA GLN A 76 23.55 -4.69 -1.95
C GLN A 76 23.55 -4.15 -3.39
N ILE A 77 22.45 -3.50 -3.78
CA ILE A 77 22.32 -2.85 -5.09
C ILE A 77 23.35 -1.71 -5.21
N GLN A 78 24.20 -1.77 -6.24
CA GLN A 78 25.24 -0.77 -6.49
C GLN A 78 24.82 0.19 -7.62
N CYS A 79 24.50 1.43 -7.27
CA CYS A 79 24.08 2.45 -8.23
C CYS A 79 25.16 3.52 -8.51
N GLY A 80 26.38 3.35 -8.00
CA GLY A 80 27.45 4.33 -8.05
C GLY A 80 27.60 5.10 -6.75
N ASN A 81 28.23 6.28 -6.80
CA ASN A 81 28.49 7.07 -5.60
C ASN A 81 27.35 8.08 -5.36
N PRO A 82 26.61 8.03 -4.23
CA PRO A 82 25.57 9.01 -3.93
C PRO A 82 26.05 10.47 -3.88
N HIS A 83 27.36 10.72 -3.72
CA HIS A 83 27.95 12.05 -3.81
C HIS A 83 28.00 12.61 -5.24
N ASP A 84 27.82 11.78 -6.26
CA ASP A 84 27.78 12.22 -7.65
C ASP A 84 26.46 12.93 -8.00
N ASP A 85 25.41 12.75 -7.18
CA ASP A 85 24.16 13.51 -7.30
C ASP A 85 24.29 14.88 -6.64
N TRP A 86 24.16 15.96 -7.44
CA TRP A 86 24.48 17.31 -6.96
C TRP A 86 23.43 17.93 -6.05
N VAL A 87 22.16 17.55 -6.23
CA VAL A 87 21.03 18.15 -5.54
C VAL A 87 20.34 17.12 -4.67
N THR A 88 19.90 17.55 -3.49
CA THR A 88 19.03 16.78 -2.60
C THR A 88 17.86 17.65 -2.16
N CYS A 89 16.78 17.04 -1.68
CA CYS A 89 15.68 17.78 -1.07
C CYS A 89 15.34 17.23 0.32
N GLU A 90 15.10 18.15 1.24
CA GLU A 90 14.56 17.86 2.56
C GLU A 90 13.21 18.56 2.70
N LYS A 91 12.17 17.77 3.01
CA LYS A 91 10.78 18.26 3.01
C LYS A 91 10.46 18.91 1.66
N SER A 92 10.18 20.22 1.62
CA SER A 92 9.87 20.96 0.40
C SER A 92 11.05 21.69 -0.23
N ILE A 93 12.24 21.64 0.38
CA ILE A 93 13.37 22.49 -0.01
C ILE A 93 14.44 21.63 -0.69
N CYS A 94 14.73 21.93 -1.95
CA CYS A 94 15.80 21.32 -2.73
C CYS A 94 17.01 22.27 -2.79
N PHE A 95 18.21 21.75 -2.57
CA PHE A 95 19.43 22.55 -2.57
C PHE A 95 20.62 21.74 -3.10
N VAL A 96 21.64 22.46 -3.59
CA VAL A 96 22.92 21.85 -3.97
C VAL A 96 23.62 21.38 -2.70
N LYS A 97 24.07 20.13 -2.68
CA LYS A 97 24.72 19.54 -1.51
C LYS A 97 25.98 20.35 -1.14
N PRO A 98 26.23 20.65 0.15
CA PRO A 98 27.38 21.46 0.58
C PRO A 98 28.73 20.93 0.06
N GLU A 99 28.92 19.61 0.04
CA GLU A 99 30.13 18.96 -0.48
C GLU A 99 30.34 19.18 -1.99
N ILE A 100 29.26 19.39 -2.75
CA ILE A 100 29.31 19.69 -4.18
C ILE A 100 29.68 21.15 -4.38
N SER A 101 29.11 22.07 -3.61
CA SER A 101 29.52 23.48 -3.62
C SER A 101 31.00 23.64 -3.24
N ALA A 102 31.51 22.82 -2.30
CA ALA A 102 32.92 22.84 -1.91
C ALA A 102 33.88 22.39 -3.02
N THR A 103 33.46 21.46 -3.89
CA THR A 103 34.31 20.88 -4.94
C THR A 103 34.11 21.53 -6.31
N GLN A 104 32.88 21.93 -6.62
CA GLN A 104 32.52 22.52 -7.91
C GLN A 104 32.51 24.05 -7.87
N GLY A 105 32.55 24.69 -6.70
CA GLY A 105 32.44 26.15 -6.58
C GLY A 105 31.00 26.62 -6.75
N GLU A 106 30.80 27.73 -7.47
CA GLU A 106 29.48 28.32 -7.60
C GLU A 106 28.62 27.56 -8.63
N VAL A 107 27.56 26.91 -8.13
CA VAL A 107 26.64 26.09 -8.93
C VAL A 107 25.32 26.82 -9.15
N ILE A 108 24.85 26.86 -10.39
CA ILE A 108 23.53 27.39 -10.77
C ILE A 108 22.69 26.25 -11.31
N CYS A 109 21.49 26.05 -10.75
CA CYS A 109 20.59 24.98 -11.16
C CYS A 109 19.31 25.52 -11.80
N THR A 110 18.80 24.79 -12.77
CA THR A 110 17.49 24.99 -13.38
C THR A 110 16.57 23.84 -12.99
N TYR A 111 15.54 24.13 -12.22
CA TYR A 111 14.55 23.19 -11.72
C TYR A 111 13.31 23.25 -12.59
N THR A 112 12.85 22.12 -13.11
CA THR A 112 11.63 22.01 -13.92
C THR A 112 10.67 21.05 -13.24
N ASP A 113 9.49 21.53 -12.85
CA ASP A 113 8.49 20.69 -12.19
C ASP A 113 8.09 19.51 -13.09
N VAL A 114 7.95 18.32 -12.51
CA VAL A 114 7.47 17.11 -13.20
C VAL A 114 6.09 16.80 -12.65
N MET A 115 5.05 17.08 -13.42
CA MET A 115 3.66 17.02 -12.95
C MET A 115 2.92 15.83 -13.55
N ARG A 116 2.00 15.26 -12.78
CA ARG A 116 1.06 14.25 -13.28
C ARG A 116 0.17 14.87 -14.37
N SER A 117 0.02 14.18 -15.50
CA SER A 117 -0.98 14.50 -16.53
C SER A 117 -2.14 13.50 -16.47
N THR A 118 -1.80 12.21 -16.45
CA THR A 118 -2.72 11.09 -16.19
C THR A 118 -2.00 10.06 -15.31
N ASP A 119 -2.62 8.92 -15.01
CA ASP A 119 -1.94 7.82 -14.33
C ASP A 119 -0.86 7.12 -15.17
N TYR A 120 -0.76 7.47 -16.45
CA TYR A 120 0.17 6.83 -17.39
C TYR A 120 1.18 7.81 -17.98
N ASN A 121 0.98 9.11 -17.80
CA ASN A 121 1.81 10.14 -18.41
C ASN A 121 2.09 11.28 -17.41
N SER A 122 3.30 11.83 -17.47
CA SER A 122 3.63 13.10 -16.84
C SER A 122 3.73 14.24 -17.87
N LYS A 123 3.92 15.46 -17.39
CA LYS A 123 4.24 16.65 -18.19
C LYS A 123 5.21 17.55 -17.43
N TYR A 124 6.06 18.27 -18.15
CA TYR A 124 6.94 19.27 -17.54
C TYR A 124 6.22 20.60 -17.32
N GLY A 125 6.46 21.19 -16.15
CA GLY A 125 5.93 22.48 -15.73
C GLY A 125 6.90 23.63 -15.98
N LYS A 126 6.85 24.63 -15.11
CA LYS A 126 7.67 25.83 -15.22
C LYS A 126 9.12 25.50 -14.85
N SER A 127 10.08 26.01 -15.62
CA SER A 127 11.49 25.99 -15.26
C SER A 127 11.87 27.24 -14.47
N THR A 128 12.62 27.05 -13.38
CA THR A 128 13.14 28.12 -12.52
C THR A 128 14.65 27.95 -12.39
N LYS A 129 15.41 28.95 -12.85
CA LYS A 129 16.87 28.99 -12.71
C LYS A 129 17.25 29.79 -11.48
N THR A 130 18.02 29.20 -10.57
CA THR A 130 18.39 29.81 -9.28
C THR A 130 19.72 29.26 -8.74
N LYS A 131 20.41 30.08 -7.95
CA LYS A 131 21.53 29.68 -7.08
C LYS A 131 21.04 29.33 -5.67
N GLU A 132 19.94 29.94 -5.26
CA GLU A 132 19.29 29.70 -3.97
C GLU A 132 18.52 28.38 -3.95
N PRO A 133 18.25 27.82 -2.75
CA PRO A 133 17.38 26.66 -2.60
C PRO A 133 16.04 26.82 -3.33
N TYR A 134 15.62 25.77 -4.03
CA TYR A 134 14.34 25.70 -4.73
C TYR A 134 13.27 25.12 -3.81
N ILE A 135 12.09 25.75 -3.78
CA ILE A 135 10.95 25.27 -2.99
C ILE A 135 9.98 24.54 -3.92
N LEU A 136 9.76 23.26 -3.64
CA LEU A 136 8.74 22.43 -4.28
C LEU A 136 7.35 22.99 -3.96
N ARG A 137 6.67 23.54 -4.98
CA ARG A 137 5.31 24.09 -4.84
C ARG A 137 4.29 23.37 -5.71
N ALA A 138 4.58 23.23 -7.00
CA ALA A 138 3.64 22.65 -7.95
C ALA A 138 3.71 21.12 -8.01
N SER A 139 4.90 20.55 -7.82
CA SER A 139 5.13 19.11 -7.80
C SER A 139 6.07 18.71 -6.67
N ASP A 140 5.96 17.45 -6.26
CA ASP A 140 6.91 16.78 -5.37
C ASP A 140 8.23 16.43 -6.09
N PHE A 141 8.23 16.51 -7.42
CA PHE A 141 9.31 16.04 -8.27
C PHE A 141 9.76 17.13 -9.23
N VAL A 142 11.08 17.25 -9.41
CA VAL A 142 11.70 18.18 -10.32
C VAL A 142 12.80 17.50 -11.13
N LYS A 143 12.86 17.86 -12.40
CA LYS A 143 14.03 17.67 -13.25
C LYS A 143 15.01 18.80 -12.97
N VAL A 144 16.28 18.48 -12.81
CA VAL A 144 17.30 19.46 -12.42
C VAL A 144 18.48 19.41 -13.35
N VAL A 145 18.89 20.58 -13.84
CA VAL A 145 20.11 20.77 -14.62
C VAL A 145 20.98 21.80 -13.93
N CYS A 146 22.14 21.40 -13.46
CA CYS A 146 23.08 22.25 -12.75
C CYS A 146 24.35 22.49 -13.58
N HIS A 147 24.91 23.68 -13.47
CA HIS A 147 26.16 24.05 -14.10
C HIS A 147 27.03 24.82 -13.11
N SER A 148 28.29 24.44 -12.99
CA SER A 148 29.28 25.19 -12.21
C SER A 148 29.89 26.31 -13.05
N SER A 149 29.78 27.55 -12.59
CA SER A 149 30.48 28.68 -13.20
C SER A 149 32.00 28.63 -12.97
N THR A 150 32.46 27.87 -11.97
CA THR A 150 33.88 27.76 -11.60
C THR A 150 34.60 26.61 -12.33
N SER A 151 34.04 25.40 -12.30
CA SER A 151 34.67 24.21 -12.90
C SER A 151 34.26 23.96 -14.35
N GLY A 152 33.15 24.57 -14.81
CA GLY A 152 32.56 24.30 -16.12
C GLY A 152 31.85 22.94 -16.22
N ASN A 153 31.81 22.16 -15.14
CA ASN A 153 31.10 20.89 -15.09
C ASN A 153 29.59 21.10 -15.02
N SER A 154 28.85 20.10 -15.48
CA SER A 154 27.39 20.07 -15.38
C SER A 154 26.89 18.76 -14.81
N TRP A 155 25.75 18.82 -14.14
CA TRP A 155 25.03 17.66 -13.65
C TRP A 155 23.58 17.72 -14.08
N TYR A 156 23.01 16.55 -14.33
CA TYR A 156 21.65 16.37 -14.75
C TYR A 156 21.03 15.23 -13.95
N GLY A 157 19.86 15.47 -13.37
CA GLY A 157 19.16 14.43 -12.62
C GLY A 157 17.73 14.83 -12.26
N MET A 158 17.16 14.07 -11.33
CA MET A 158 15.89 14.37 -10.69
C MET A 158 16.12 14.64 -9.21
N ALA A 159 15.26 15.47 -8.62
CA ALA A 159 15.19 15.62 -7.18
C ALA A 159 13.72 15.50 -6.74
N PHE A 160 13.51 15.00 -5.53
CA PHE A 160 12.18 14.71 -5.00
C PHE A 160 12.07 15.12 -3.54
N GLY A 161 10.87 15.55 -3.15
CA GLY A 161 10.51 15.93 -1.79
C GLY A 161 8.99 16.00 -1.66
N ILE A 162 8.50 16.81 -0.74
CA ILE A 162 7.07 16.93 -0.43
C ILE A 162 6.68 18.39 -0.57
N ARG A 163 5.89 18.70 -1.60
CA ARG A 163 5.57 20.09 -1.97
C ARG A 163 4.74 20.83 -0.94
N ASP A 164 4.90 22.15 -0.89
CA ASP A 164 4.13 23.06 -0.03
C ASP A 164 2.73 23.37 -0.58
N GLY A 165 2.49 23.15 -1.87
CA GLY A 165 1.26 23.56 -2.56
C GLY A 165 -0.01 22.74 -2.23
N VAL A 166 0.03 21.89 -1.21
CA VAL A 166 -1.15 21.12 -0.77
C VAL A 166 -2.00 22.00 0.16
N ALA A 167 -3.31 22.05 -0.11
CA ALA A 167 -4.24 22.82 0.70
C ALA A 167 -4.13 22.44 2.19
N VAL A 168 -4.09 23.46 3.06
CA VAL A 168 -4.04 23.26 4.51
C VAL A 168 -5.31 22.54 4.95
N LYS A 169 -5.16 21.35 5.54
CA LYS A 169 -6.30 20.62 6.12
C LYS A 169 -6.72 21.34 7.41
N PRO A 170 -8.02 21.38 7.76
CA PRO A 170 -8.47 21.95 9.03
C PRO A 170 -7.73 21.26 10.19
N LYS A 171 -7.22 22.03 11.14
CA LYS A 171 -6.56 21.51 12.36
C LYS A 171 -7.55 20.89 13.37
N THR A 172 -8.77 20.60 12.97
CA THR A 172 -9.82 20.03 13.81
C THR A 172 -9.99 18.53 13.50
N PRO A 173 -9.17 17.63 14.08
CA PRO A 173 -9.68 16.31 14.40
C PRO A 173 -10.74 16.45 15.51
N PRO A 174 -11.73 15.56 15.58
CA PRO A 174 -12.78 15.70 16.57
C PRO A 174 -12.19 15.60 17.97
N GLN A 175 -12.67 16.46 18.87
CA GLN A 175 -12.20 16.47 20.23
C GLN A 175 -12.65 15.17 20.90
N VAL A 176 -11.70 14.30 21.26
CA VAL A 176 -11.99 13.15 22.11
C VAL A 176 -11.94 13.62 23.55
N PRO A 177 -13.00 13.42 24.35
CA PRO A 177 -12.88 13.52 25.79
C PRO A 177 -11.86 12.48 26.26
N ILE A 178 -10.83 12.90 26.99
CA ILE A 178 -9.89 11.98 27.63
C ILE A 178 -10.67 11.25 28.73
N TYR A 179 -11.26 10.10 28.42
CA TYR A 179 -11.69 9.15 29.44
C TYR A 179 -10.46 8.39 29.90
N ALA A 180 -9.70 9.01 30.80
CA ALA A 180 -8.77 8.26 31.62
C ALA A 180 -9.59 7.21 32.37
N GLY A 181 -9.37 5.93 32.03
CA GLY A 181 -9.92 4.80 32.76
C GLY A 181 -9.36 4.76 34.18
N LEU A 182 -9.89 5.61 35.05
CA LEU A 182 -9.69 5.55 36.49
C LEU A 182 -10.77 4.65 37.07
N ALA A 183 -10.43 3.36 37.16
CA ALA A 183 -10.98 2.53 38.21
C ALA A 183 -10.50 3.12 39.56
N GLY A 184 -11.30 4.03 40.11
CA GLY A 184 -11.20 4.48 41.51
C GLY A 184 -10.88 5.97 41.69
N GLY A 185 -11.88 6.72 42.18
CA GLY A 185 -11.66 7.90 43.03
C GLY A 185 -11.67 9.28 42.35
N VAL A 186 -12.89 9.80 42.15
CA VAL A 186 -13.33 11.21 42.33
C VAL A 186 -12.27 12.34 42.31
N ALA A 187 -12.36 13.22 41.31
CA ALA A 187 -12.39 14.69 41.39
C ALA A 187 -11.56 15.39 40.28
N ASP A 188 -12.24 16.26 39.53
CA ASP A 188 -11.72 17.47 38.87
C ASP A 188 -10.53 17.38 37.90
N ILE A 189 -10.76 16.95 36.65
CA ILE A 189 -9.94 17.41 35.51
C ILE A 189 -10.83 17.68 34.29
N VAL A 190 -11.59 18.78 34.34
CA VAL A 190 -12.01 19.53 33.15
C VAL A 190 -10.94 20.60 32.90
N ALA A 191 -9.68 20.18 32.71
CA ALA A 191 -8.55 21.08 32.42
C ALA A 191 -7.28 20.32 31.99
N GLU A 192 -7.35 19.42 31.00
CA GLU A 192 -6.14 18.85 30.37
C GLU A 192 -6.22 18.82 28.82
N ASP A 193 -6.59 19.93 28.20
CA ASP A 193 -6.30 20.17 26.76
C ASP A 193 -4.82 20.61 26.53
N ASN A 194 -4.02 20.65 27.61
CA ASN A 194 -2.67 21.21 27.66
C ASN A 194 -1.58 20.23 28.08
N ASN A 195 -1.81 18.91 28.17
CA ASN A 195 -0.69 17.98 28.34
C ASN A 195 0.01 17.80 26.97
N PRO A 196 1.19 18.40 26.74
CA PRO A 196 1.86 18.34 25.44
C PRO A 196 2.41 16.94 25.14
N PHE A 197 2.38 16.02 26.11
CA PHE A 197 3.00 14.71 26.02
C PHE A 197 2.05 13.62 25.47
N VAL A 198 0.74 13.87 25.39
CA VAL A 198 -0.23 12.92 24.82
C VAL A 198 -0.62 13.36 23.40
N PRO A 199 -0.34 12.55 22.36
CA PRO A 199 -0.74 12.89 21.00
C PRO A 199 -2.25 13.05 20.86
N LYS A 200 -2.68 14.18 20.28
CA LYS A 200 -4.11 14.44 20.01
C LYS A 200 -4.70 13.42 19.03
N HIS A 201 -3.87 12.92 18.12
CA HIS A 201 -4.19 11.93 17.09
C HIS A 201 -3.04 10.94 16.90
N PHE A 202 -3.37 9.79 16.35
CA PHE A 202 -2.51 8.72 15.90
C PHE A 202 -2.52 8.68 14.37
N ASN A 203 -1.32 8.62 13.83
CA ASN A 203 -1.02 8.51 12.42
C ASN A 203 -0.92 7.06 12.00
N VAL A 204 -1.03 6.81 10.70
CA VAL A 204 -0.81 5.47 10.15
C VAL A 204 0.26 5.56 9.08
N LEU A 205 1.30 4.74 9.23
CA LEU A 205 2.27 4.48 8.17
C LEU A 205 2.23 3.00 7.85
N MET A 206 1.78 2.67 6.65
CA MET A 206 1.86 1.32 6.11
C MET A 206 3.02 1.28 5.13
N PHE A 207 3.99 0.41 5.38
CA PHE A 207 5.06 0.13 4.45
C PHE A 207 5.09 -1.37 4.17
N GLY A 208 5.03 -1.76 2.90
CA GLY A 208 4.97 -3.14 2.52
C GLY A 208 5.90 -3.51 1.38
N PHE A 209 6.14 -4.81 1.26
CA PHE A 209 6.81 -5.42 0.12
C PHE A 209 5.85 -6.38 -0.57
N ASP A 210 5.95 -6.51 -1.88
CA ASP A 210 5.24 -7.52 -2.65
C ASP A 210 5.80 -8.92 -2.36
N SER A 211 4.95 -9.95 -2.34
CA SER A 211 5.40 -11.34 -2.50
C SER A 211 6.30 -11.91 -1.39
N LEU A 212 6.22 -11.40 -0.16
CA LEU A 212 6.92 -11.95 1.01
C LEU A 212 6.01 -12.70 1.99
N SER A 213 6.26 -14.01 2.13
CA SER A 213 5.70 -14.78 3.25
C SER A 213 6.28 -14.28 4.57
N ARG A 214 5.61 -14.54 5.70
CA ARG A 214 6.15 -14.24 7.03
C ARG A 214 7.54 -14.84 7.24
N ASN A 215 7.75 -16.07 6.77
CA ASN A 215 9.03 -16.76 6.90
C ASN A 215 10.06 -16.20 5.90
N ALA A 216 9.67 -15.87 4.66
CA ALA A 216 10.57 -15.24 3.70
C ALA A 216 11.07 -13.88 4.20
N PHE A 217 10.19 -13.07 4.80
CA PHE A 217 10.56 -11.81 5.45
C PHE A 217 11.61 -12.04 6.53
N GLN A 218 11.41 -13.04 7.41
CA GLN A 218 12.39 -13.40 8.45
C GLN A 218 13.73 -13.88 7.87
N ARG A 219 13.71 -14.67 6.80
CA ARG A 219 14.93 -15.21 6.16
C ARG A 219 15.74 -14.12 5.44
N LYS A 220 15.05 -13.17 4.79
CA LYS A 220 15.68 -12.22 3.86
C LYS A 220 15.87 -10.83 4.43
N LEU A 221 15.08 -10.44 5.42
CA LEU A 221 15.20 -9.16 6.12
C LEU A 221 15.46 -9.38 7.63
N PRO A 222 16.45 -10.21 8.04
CA PRO A 222 16.62 -10.59 9.44
C PRO A 222 16.98 -9.42 10.36
N LYS A 223 17.75 -8.42 9.90
CA LYS A 223 18.11 -7.25 10.72
C LYS A 223 16.88 -6.39 10.97
N SER A 224 16.11 -6.12 9.92
CA SER A 224 14.87 -5.35 9.99
C SER A 224 13.80 -6.07 10.82
N TYR A 225 13.64 -7.39 10.63
CA TYR A 225 12.71 -8.20 11.42
C TYR A 225 13.08 -8.19 12.91
N SER A 226 14.36 -8.39 13.22
CA SER A 226 14.86 -8.33 14.60
C SER A 226 14.56 -6.97 15.23
N TYR A 227 14.87 -5.87 14.54
CA TYR A 227 14.60 -4.52 15.05
C TYR A 227 13.11 -4.25 15.25
N LEU A 228 12.25 -4.68 14.32
CA LEU A 228 10.80 -4.57 14.46
C LEU A 228 10.31 -5.27 15.73
N VAL A 229 10.65 -6.54 15.92
CA VAL A 229 10.10 -7.37 17.01
C VAL A 229 10.76 -7.05 18.35
N ASN A 230 12.08 -6.91 18.38
CA ASN A 230 12.84 -6.81 19.63
C ASN A 230 12.93 -5.38 20.16
N ASP A 231 13.11 -4.40 19.27
CA ASP A 231 13.31 -3.00 19.67
C ASP A 231 11.99 -2.23 19.61
N LEU A 232 11.27 -2.30 18.48
CA LEU A 232 10.00 -1.59 18.30
C LEU A 232 8.80 -2.32 18.92
N LYS A 233 8.97 -3.56 19.38
CA LYS A 233 7.90 -4.39 19.96
C LYS A 233 6.73 -4.62 18.99
N ALA A 234 7.04 -4.77 17.70
CA ALA A 234 6.06 -5.06 16.67
C ALA A 234 5.34 -6.38 16.96
N MET A 235 4.01 -6.34 16.89
CA MET A 235 3.14 -7.49 17.04
C MET A 235 2.86 -8.11 15.67
N VAL A 236 3.45 -9.29 15.42
CA VAL A 236 3.27 -10.04 14.18
C VAL A 236 1.95 -10.80 14.22
N LEU A 237 1.09 -10.60 13.21
CA LEU A 237 -0.17 -11.32 13.05
C LEU A 237 0.12 -12.73 12.49
N LYS A 238 0.23 -13.72 13.37
CA LYS A 238 0.62 -15.09 13.01
C LYS A 238 -0.44 -15.81 12.18
N GLY A 239 -1.71 -15.44 12.38
CA GLY A 239 -2.83 -15.97 11.62
C GLY A 239 -3.29 -15.09 10.46
N TYR A 240 -2.55 -14.05 10.07
CA TYR A 240 -2.93 -13.25 8.91
C TYR A 240 -2.88 -14.07 7.61
N ASN A 241 -3.95 -14.01 6.81
CA ASN A 241 -4.10 -14.80 5.60
C ASN A 241 -4.64 -13.94 4.44
N ILE A 242 -4.27 -14.32 3.22
CA ILE A 242 -4.75 -13.67 2.01
C ILE A 242 -6.22 -13.99 1.77
N VAL A 243 -6.96 -13.10 1.09
CA VAL A 243 -8.35 -13.37 0.68
C VAL A 243 -8.49 -13.66 -0.80
N GLY A 244 -7.40 -13.59 -1.57
CA GLY A 244 -7.36 -13.93 -2.99
C GLY A 244 -5.92 -13.95 -3.49
N ASP A 245 -5.74 -14.34 -4.76
CA ASP A 245 -4.41 -14.61 -5.32
C ASP A 245 -3.88 -13.42 -6.14
N GLY A 246 -2.99 -12.62 -5.54
CA GLY A 246 -2.38 -11.46 -6.17
C GLY A 246 -2.58 -10.15 -5.43
N THR A 247 -1.79 -9.15 -5.81
CA THR A 247 -1.76 -7.83 -5.18
C THR A 247 -3.10 -7.10 -5.20
N PRO A 248 -3.87 -7.01 -6.32
CA PRO A 248 -5.18 -6.38 -6.29
C PRO A 248 -6.16 -7.08 -5.33
N GLN A 249 -6.13 -8.41 -5.28
CA GLN A 249 -7.01 -9.20 -4.41
C GLN A 249 -6.63 -9.11 -2.93
N ALA A 250 -5.40 -8.71 -2.61
CA ALA A 250 -4.97 -8.43 -1.24
C ALA A 250 -5.22 -6.96 -0.86
N LEU A 251 -4.80 -6.02 -1.71
CA LEU A 251 -4.83 -4.58 -1.43
C LEU A 251 -6.23 -3.96 -1.58
N VAL A 252 -7.07 -4.41 -2.51
CA VAL A 252 -8.44 -3.87 -2.64
C VAL A 252 -9.27 -4.13 -1.38
N PRO A 253 -9.33 -5.36 -0.83
CA PRO A 253 -9.95 -5.62 0.48
C PRO A 253 -9.36 -4.84 1.64
N LEU A 254 -8.03 -4.70 1.68
CA LEU A 254 -7.32 -3.94 2.71
C LEU A 254 -7.70 -2.46 2.68
N LEU A 255 -7.75 -1.88 1.48
CA LEU A 255 -7.91 -0.44 1.28
C LEU A 255 -9.38 -0.03 1.15
N THR A 256 -10.30 -0.93 0.82
CA THR A 256 -11.72 -0.56 0.58
C THR A 256 -12.70 -1.28 1.50
N GLY A 257 -12.29 -2.38 2.13
CA GLY A 257 -13.20 -3.27 2.83
C GLY A 257 -14.05 -4.12 1.89
N TYR A 258 -13.84 -4.02 0.57
CA TYR A 258 -14.55 -4.73 -0.50
C TYR A 258 -13.63 -5.59 -1.37
N THR A 259 -14.19 -6.61 -2.01
CA THR A 259 -13.53 -7.34 -3.09
C THR A 259 -13.69 -6.58 -4.41
N GLU A 260 -12.81 -6.84 -5.39
CA GLU A 260 -12.97 -6.30 -6.74
C GLU A 260 -14.34 -6.63 -7.38
N LEU A 261 -14.91 -7.80 -7.06
CA LEU A 261 -16.21 -8.24 -7.58
C LEU A 261 -17.38 -7.40 -7.04
N GLU A 262 -17.28 -6.91 -5.81
CA GLU A 262 -18.34 -6.12 -5.16
C GLU A 262 -18.30 -4.65 -5.60
N LEU A 263 -17.15 -4.19 -6.09
CA LEU A 263 -16.92 -2.81 -6.52
C LEU A 263 -17.30 -2.61 -8.00
N PRO A 264 -17.48 -1.36 -8.46
CA PRO A 264 -17.65 -1.08 -9.88
C PRO A 264 -16.51 -1.65 -10.73
N GLU A 265 -16.83 -2.08 -11.94
CA GLU A 265 -15.84 -2.65 -12.86
C GLU A 265 -14.81 -1.60 -13.29
N THR A 266 -13.52 -1.90 -13.14
CA THR A 266 -12.39 -1.00 -13.47
C THR A 266 -11.34 -1.66 -14.36
N ARG A 267 -11.48 -2.95 -14.66
CA ARG A 267 -10.51 -3.72 -15.45
C ARG A 267 -10.54 -3.26 -16.90
N THR A 268 -9.38 -2.94 -17.47
CA THR A 268 -9.24 -2.36 -18.82
C THR A 268 -9.86 -3.24 -19.92
N ARG A 269 -9.83 -4.57 -19.73
CA ARG A 269 -10.38 -5.56 -20.65
C ARG A 269 -11.91 -5.65 -20.66
N MET A 270 -12.59 -5.00 -19.70
CA MET A 270 -14.05 -5.12 -19.54
C MET A 270 -14.76 -3.93 -20.17
N PRO A 271 -15.90 -4.14 -20.85
CA PRO A 271 -16.68 -3.04 -21.42
C PRO A 271 -17.22 -2.13 -20.32
N ASN A 272 -17.32 -0.83 -20.60
CA ASN A 272 -17.83 0.19 -19.68
C ASN A 272 -17.06 0.30 -18.34
N ALA A 273 -15.83 -0.22 -18.27
CA ALA A 273 -14.99 -0.08 -17.08
C ALA A 273 -14.75 1.40 -16.74
N LYS A 274 -14.84 1.72 -15.45
CA LYS A 274 -14.57 3.05 -14.90
C LYS A 274 -13.11 3.16 -14.43
N ASN A 275 -12.65 4.37 -14.15
CA ASN A 275 -11.40 4.57 -13.43
C ASN A 275 -11.54 4.17 -11.96
N VAL A 276 -10.41 3.88 -11.30
CA VAL A 276 -10.35 3.37 -9.92
C VAL A 276 -10.82 4.40 -8.89
N ASP A 277 -10.98 5.66 -9.30
CA ASP A 277 -11.56 6.77 -8.52
C ASP A 277 -12.90 6.41 -7.86
N VAL A 278 -13.66 5.48 -8.42
CA VAL A 278 -14.94 5.02 -7.87
C VAL A 278 -14.81 4.15 -6.63
N TYR A 279 -13.60 3.70 -6.27
CA TYR A 279 -13.39 2.85 -5.10
C TYR A 279 -13.43 3.67 -3.81
N PRO A 280 -14.07 3.15 -2.74
CA PRO A 280 -14.12 3.80 -1.43
C PRO A 280 -12.82 3.55 -0.65
N MET A 281 -11.71 4.05 -1.19
CA MET A 281 -10.38 3.87 -0.60
C MET A 281 -10.30 4.49 0.80
N ILE A 282 -9.67 3.80 1.75
CA ILE A 282 -9.57 4.18 3.16
C ILE A 282 -8.85 5.51 3.32
N TRP A 283 -7.89 5.84 2.47
CA TRP A 283 -7.24 7.14 2.50
C TRP A 283 -8.20 8.31 2.24
N LYS A 284 -9.32 8.10 1.53
CA LYS A 284 -10.36 9.13 1.36
C LYS A 284 -11.08 9.42 2.69
N GLU A 285 -11.27 8.39 3.50
CA GLU A 285 -11.84 8.50 4.85
C GLU A 285 -10.92 9.32 5.75
N TYR A 286 -9.62 8.97 5.76
CA TYR A 286 -8.60 9.70 6.51
C TYR A 286 -8.46 11.14 6.02
N ALA A 287 -8.47 11.38 4.71
CA ALA A 287 -8.43 12.73 4.14
C ALA A 287 -9.61 13.60 4.59
N ARG A 288 -10.82 13.02 4.71
CA ARG A 288 -12.00 13.72 5.23
C ARG A 288 -11.86 14.08 6.72
N HIS A 289 -11.14 13.27 7.48
CA HIS A 289 -10.77 13.54 8.87
C HIS A 289 -9.53 14.45 9.01
N GLY A 290 -9.13 15.13 7.93
CA GLY A 290 -8.06 16.12 7.96
C GLY A 290 -6.64 15.55 7.84
N TYR A 291 -6.49 14.27 7.51
CA TYR A 291 -5.18 13.67 7.30
C TYR A 291 -4.58 14.07 5.95
N TYR A 292 -3.28 14.36 5.95
CA TYR A 292 -2.48 14.36 4.72
C TYR A 292 -2.25 12.93 4.28
N THR A 293 -2.36 12.67 2.97
CA THR A 293 -2.35 11.31 2.42
C THR A 293 -1.21 11.10 1.43
N SER A 294 -0.59 9.92 1.50
CA SER A 294 0.45 9.50 0.56
C SER A 294 0.24 8.06 0.09
N PHE A 295 0.42 7.82 -1.22
CA PHE A 295 0.36 6.51 -1.85
C PHE A 295 1.57 6.35 -2.76
N ASN A 296 2.38 5.33 -2.49
CA ASN A 296 3.67 5.16 -3.13
C ASN A 296 3.80 3.72 -3.64
N GLU A 297 4.12 3.58 -4.93
CA GLU A 297 4.52 2.33 -5.59
C GLU A 297 5.71 2.63 -6.51
N ASP A 298 6.65 1.69 -6.59
CA ASP A 298 7.95 1.80 -7.26
C ASP A 298 8.01 1.10 -8.63
N VAL A 299 7.04 0.24 -8.96
CA VAL A 299 7.02 -0.52 -10.23
C VAL A 299 5.88 -0.06 -11.15
N PRO A 300 6.03 1.05 -11.89
CA PRO A 300 4.93 1.70 -12.58
C PRO A 300 4.34 0.90 -13.76
N ASN A 301 5.13 -0.01 -14.34
CA ASN A 301 4.75 -0.88 -15.46
C ASN A 301 3.81 -2.02 -15.04
N ILE A 302 3.85 -2.46 -13.78
CA ILE A 302 2.96 -3.50 -13.23
C ILE A 302 2.21 -3.06 -11.96
N GLY A 303 2.10 -1.75 -11.72
CA GLY A 303 1.45 -1.21 -10.51
C GLY A 303 0.02 -1.71 -10.28
N THR A 304 -0.36 -1.82 -9.00
CA THR A 304 -1.57 -2.50 -8.52
C THR A 304 -2.83 -2.07 -9.26
N PHE A 305 -3.01 -0.76 -9.43
CA PHE A 305 -4.22 -0.16 -10.00
C PHE A 305 -4.08 0.26 -11.46
N THR A 306 -2.91 0.03 -12.08
CA THR A 306 -2.61 0.53 -13.43
C THR A 306 -2.29 -0.58 -14.43
N TYR A 307 -1.93 -1.77 -13.96
CA TYR A 307 -1.62 -2.90 -14.83
C TYR A 307 -2.87 -3.50 -15.48
N ARG A 308 -3.82 -3.99 -14.66
CA ARG A 308 -5.07 -4.62 -15.12
C ARG A 308 -6.28 -3.70 -15.06
N MET A 309 -6.17 -2.59 -14.33
CA MET A 309 -7.23 -1.61 -14.13
C MET A 309 -6.90 -0.31 -14.86
N LYS A 310 -7.92 0.55 -15.06
CA LYS A 310 -7.81 1.83 -15.79
C LYS A 310 -6.96 2.91 -15.10
N GLY A 311 -6.36 2.62 -13.94
CA GLY A 311 -5.72 3.63 -13.11
C GLY A 311 -6.71 4.66 -12.56
N PHE A 312 -6.15 5.67 -11.91
CA PHE A 312 -6.90 6.83 -11.43
C PHE A 312 -7.00 7.92 -12.50
N ALA A 313 -8.17 8.50 -12.67
CA ALA A 313 -8.33 9.70 -13.49
C ALA A 313 -7.74 10.91 -12.75
N GLU A 314 -8.16 11.12 -11.51
CA GLU A 314 -7.65 12.17 -10.63
C GLU A 314 -6.52 11.64 -9.75
N GLN A 315 -5.72 12.53 -9.15
CA GLN A 315 -4.70 12.10 -8.19
C GLN A 315 -5.38 11.53 -6.94
N PRO A 316 -5.09 10.28 -6.52
CA PRO A 316 -5.88 9.60 -5.49
C PRO A 316 -5.63 10.09 -4.06
N VAL A 317 -4.51 10.78 -3.83
CA VAL A 317 -3.98 11.22 -2.53
C VAL A 317 -3.25 12.57 -2.70
N ASP A 318 -2.88 13.22 -1.60
CA ASP A 318 -2.15 14.50 -1.65
C ASP A 318 -0.73 14.34 -2.27
N HIS A 319 -0.06 13.21 -1.99
CA HIS A 319 1.31 12.90 -2.44
C HIS A 319 1.39 11.52 -3.11
N TYR A 320 1.76 11.47 -4.38
CA TYR A 320 1.66 10.26 -5.21
C TYR A 320 2.96 9.98 -5.95
N LEU A 321 3.74 9.00 -5.45
CA LEU A 321 5.12 8.74 -5.91
C LEU A 321 5.23 8.23 -7.36
N ARG A 322 4.15 7.69 -7.90
CA ARG A 322 4.12 7.08 -9.23
C ARG A 322 4.70 7.97 -10.33
N THR A 323 4.48 9.29 -10.27
CA THR A 323 4.99 10.23 -11.28
C THR A 323 6.51 10.25 -11.35
N LEU A 324 7.22 10.06 -10.22
CA LEU A 324 8.67 9.92 -10.20
C LEU A 324 9.12 8.69 -10.97
N TYR A 325 8.58 7.52 -10.65
CA TYR A 325 8.98 6.25 -11.27
C TYR A 325 8.59 6.14 -12.74
N LEU A 326 7.51 6.81 -13.17
CA LEU A 326 7.17 6.91 -14.60
C LEU A 326 8.21 7.69 -15.40
N GLU A 327 8.81 8.72 -14.81
CA GLU A 327 9.77 9.60 -15.49
C GLU A 327 11.22 9.19 -15.32
N ALA A 328 11.55 8.48 -14.25
CA ALA A 328 12.89 7.96 -13.97
C ALA A 328 13.56 7.32 -15.20
N PRO A 329 12.92 6.38 -15.94
CA PRO A 329 13.52 5.77 -17.12
C PRO A 329 13.81 6.75 -18.27
N ASN A 330 13.01 7.81 -18.41
CA ASN A 330 13.17 8.82 -19.48
C ASN A 330 14.35 9.77 -19.22
N MET A 331 14.86 9.77 -17.99
CA MET A 331 15.84 10.74 -17.52
C MET A 331 17.28 10.22 -17.60
N TRP A 332 17.49 8.91 -17.54
CA TRP A 332 18.82 8.33 -17.51
C TRP A 332 19.08 7.45 -18.73
N ASN A 333 19.95 7.94 -19.63
CA ASN A 333 20.41 7.21 -20.82
C ASN A 333 21.15 5.88 -20.50
N ARG A 334 21.36 5.56 -19.22
CA ARG A 334 21.97 4.32 -18.71
C ARG A 334 21.26 3.92 -17.42
N CYS A 335 20.04 3.39 -17.54
CA CYS A 335 19.35 2.83 -16.38
C CYS A 335 20.04 1.51 -16.00
N VAL A 336 20.78 1.51 -14.89
CA VAL A 336 21.13 0.26 -14.20
C VAL A 336 19.84 -0.26 -13.55
N GLU A 337 19.60 -1.55 -13.65
CA GLU A 337 18.44 -2.19 -13.02
C GLU A 337 18.43 -1.87 -11.52
N HIS A 338 17.26 -1.57 -10.97
CA HIS A 338 17.08 -1.15 -9.57
C HIS A 338 17.77 0.16 -9.15
N CYS A 339 18.15 1.02 -10.10
CA CYS A 339 18.77 2.32 -9.81
C CYS A 339 17.98 3.50 -10.36
N ILE A 340 17.94 4.57 -9.57
CA ILE A 340 17.40 5.89 -9.89
C ILE A 340 18.51 6.90 -9.63
N GLY A 341 19.16 7.37 -10.69
CA GLY A 341 20.42 8.13 -10.56
C GLY A 341 21.49 7.27 -9.88
N HIS A 342 22.15 7.81 -8.86
CA HIS A 342 23.17 7.08 -8.09
C HIS A 342 22.62 6.42 -6.82
N GLN A 343 21.30 6.20 -6.75
CA GLN A 343 20.63 5.60 -5.60
C GLN A 343 19.84 4.35 -5.98
N PRO A 344 19.81 3.32 -5.12
CA PRO A 344 18.87 2.21 -5.28
C PRO A 344 17.41 2.68 -5.25
N ASP A 345 16.59 2.09 -6.10
CA ASP A 345 15.16 2.39 -6.24
C ASP A 345 14.37 2.28 -4.93
N HIS A 346 14.64 1.26 -4.12
CA HIS A 346 14.01 1.04 -2.82
C HIS A 346 14.38 2.13 -1.80
N VAL A 347 15.62 2.64 -1.87
CA VAL A 347 16.09 3.75 -1.02
C VAL A 347 15.34 5.03 -1.38
N VAL A 348 15.13 5.30 -2.66
CA VAL A 348 14.33 6.46 -3.11
C VAL A 348 12.93 6.43 -2.52
N MET A 349 12.27 5.27 -2.50
CA MET A 349 10.95 5.11 -1.89
C MET A 349 10.96 5.31 -0.36
N LEU A 350 11.96 4.73 0.33
CA LEU A 350 12.15 4.90 1.78
C LEU A 350 12.35 6.39 2.13
N GLU A 351 13.21 7.07 1.38
CA GLU A 351 13.54 8.49 1.58
C GLU A 351 12.36 9.42 1.26
N TYR A 352 11.60 9.14 0.19
CA TYR A 352 10.37 9.88 -0.10
C TYR A 352 9.33 9.71 1.02
N THR A 353 9.13 8.48 1.49
CA THR A 353 8.24 8.17 2.62
C THR A 353 8.69 8.88 3.90
N LYS A 354 10.00 8.91 4.18
CA LYS A 354 10.57 9.65 5.31
C LYS A 354 10.33 11.15 5.21
N ASN A 355 10.53 11.74 4.03
CA ASN A 355 10.27 13.15 3.78
C ASN A 355 8.80 13.51 4.02
N PHE A 356 7.86 12.63 3.64
CA PHE A 356 6.43 12.78 3.96
C PHE A 356 6.18 12.82 5.47
N MET A 357 6.77 11.87 6.21
CA MET A 357 6.66 11.81 7.67
C MET A 357 7.26 13.06 8.34
N LEU A 358 8.41 13.54 7.88
CA LEU A 358 9.08 14.74 8.38
C LEU A 358 8.29 16.03 8.08
N LYS A 359 7.72 16.14 6.88
CA LYS A 359 6.94 17.31 6.45
C LYS A 359 5.69 17.48 7.31
N TYR A 360 5.01 16.38 7.60
CA TYR A 360 3.75 16.37 8.33
C TYR A 360 3.91 15.82 9.75
N LYS A 361 5.08 15.98 10.38
CA LYS A 361 5.34 15.46 11.73
C LYS A 361 4.31 15.94 12.77
N ASP A 362 3.86 17.18 12.63
CA ASP A 362 2.93 17.87 13.54
C ASP A 362 1.47 17.86 13.04
N SER A 363 1.18 17.12 11.97
CA SER A 363 -0.14 17.05 11.34
C SER A 363 -0.62 15.59 11.21
N PRO A 364 -1.95 15.34 11.24
CA PRO A 364 -2.49 14.03 10.95
C PRO A 364 -2.06 13.55 9.56
N ARG A 365 -1.56 12.31 9.47
CA ARG A 365 -1.03 11.74 8.23
C ARG A 365 -1.30 10.23 8.09
N PHE A 366 -1.64 9.84 6.87
CA PHE A 366 -1.86 8.46 6.44
C PHE A 366 -0.97 8.17 5.23
N GLY A 367 0.03 7.31 5.39
CA GLY A 367 0.92 6.88 4.32
C GLY A 367 0.74 5.41 3.98
N PHE A 368 0.64 5.09 2.69
CA PHE A 368 0.66 3.73 2.17
C PHE A 368 1.77 3.61 1.11
N SER A 369 2.88 2.97 1.48
CA SER A 369 4.02 2.70 0.61
C SER A 369 4.14 1.21 0.36
N PHE A 370 4.20 0.79 -0.90
CA PHE A 370 4.21 -0.61 -1.30
C PHE A 370 5.27 -0.89 -2.37
N HIS A 371 6.33 -1.59 -1.97
CA HIS A 371 7.53 -1.83 -2.76
C HIS A 371 7.46 -3.19 -3.48
N GLY A 372 7.52 -3.20 -4.81
CA GLY A 372 7.49 -4.40 -5.63
C GLY A 372 8.83 -4.79 -6.24
N GLY A 373 9.74 -3.83 -6.49
CA GLY A 373 10.88 -4.00 -7.40
C GLY A 373 11.86 -5.10 -7.02
N LEU A 374 12.04 -5.38 -5.73
CA LEU A 374 13.04 -6.33 -5.23
C LEU A 374 12.47 -7.70 -4.87
N SER A 375 11.15 -7.87 -4.83
CA SER A 375 10.52 -9.07 -4.24
C SER A 375 9.48 -9.74 -5.11
N HIS A 376 8.90 -9.04 -6.09
CA HIS A 376 7.89 -9.60 -7.00
C HIS A 376 8.43 -10.81 -7.77
N ASP A 377 9.57 -10.66 -8.47
CA ASP A 377 10.14 -11.71 -9.33
C ASP A 377 11.23 -12.55 -8.66
N SER A 378 11.72 -12.13 -7.48
CA SER A 378 12.82 -12.80 -6.78
C SER A 378 12.57 -12.92 -5.29
N ILE A 379 12.70 -14.14 -4.77
CA ILE A 379 12.63 -14.36 -3.32
C ILE A 379 13.93 -13.92 -2.61
N ASN A 380 15.01 -13.68 -3.35
CA ASN A 380 16.32 -13.40 -2.78
C ASN A 380 16.73 -11.94 -2.86
N LEU A 381 16.34 -11.23 -3.92
CA LEU A 381 16.82 -9.88 -4.19
C LEU A 381 16.41 -8.88 -3.11
N VAL A 382 15.25 -9.07 -2.48
CA VAL A 382 14.80 -8.25 -1.33
C VAL A 382 15.78 -8.20 -0.16
N GLY A 383 16.67 -9.19 -0.04
CA GLY A 383 17.71 -9.17 0.99
C GLY A 383 18.70 -8.02 0.83
N ALA A 384 18.80 -7.45 -0.37
CA ALA A 384 19.62 -6.27 -0.65
C ALA A 384 19.11 -4.99 0.04
N ALA A 385 17.88 -4.99 0.58
CA ALA A 385 17.28 -3.84 1.26
C ALA A 385 17.31 -3.95 2.80
N ASP A 386 17.84 -5.04 3.39
CA ASP A 386 17.72 -5.26 4.84
C ASP A 386 18.47 -4.21 5.66
N ASP A 387 19.63 -3.77 5.20
CA ASP A 387 20.44 -2.77 5.90
C ASP A 387 19.79 -1.38 5.85
N GLU A 388 19.32 -0.99 4.66
CA GLU A 388 18.67 0.28 4.38
C GLU A 388 17.32 0.38 5.08
N LEU A 389 16.52 -0.69 5.06
CA LEU A 389 15.26 -0.76 5.78
C LEU A 389 15.46 -0.68 7.30
N ASN A 390 16.42 -1.43 7.85
CA ASN A 390 16.75 -1.36 9.28
C ASN A 390 17.23 0.04 9.68
N SER A 391 18.10 0.67 8.88
CA SER A 391 18.56 2.04 9.10
C SER A 391 17.41 3.04 9.06
N TRP A 392 16.50 2.90 8.09
CA TRP A 392 15.32 3.73 7.96
C TRP A 392 14.36 3.58 9.16
N LEU A 393 14.08 2.36 9.61
CA LEU A 393 13.26 2.11 10.79
C LEU A 393 13.86 2.72 12.06
N ARG A 394 15.19 2.65 12.22
CA ARG A 394 15.92 3.30 13.31
C ARG A 394 15.76 4.81 13.25
N HIS A 395 15.99 5.39 12.08
CA HIS A 395 15.83 6.82 11.87
C HIS A 395 14.42 7.31 12.20
N LEU A 396 13.36 6.59 11.77
CA LEU A 396 11.98 6.95 12.11
C LEU A 396 11.75 6.95 13.63
N LYS A 397 12.38 6.02 14.37
CA LYS A 397 12.28 5.97 15.82
C LYS A 397 13.07 7.09 16.49
N ASP A 398 14.34 7.27 16.12
CA ASP A 398 15.27 8.22 16.73
C ASP A 398 14.88 9.68 16.49
N THR A 399 14.13 9.94 15.43
CA THR A 399 13.58 11.27 15.11
C THR A 399 12.14 11.47 15.61
N ASN A 400 11.65 10.57 16.46
CA ASN A 400 10.31 10.62 17.08
C ASN A 400 9.14 10.59 16.07
N LEU A 401 9.38 10.16 14.83
CA LEU A 401 8.33 10.03 13.82
C LEU A 401 7.35 8.88 14.11
N LEU A 402 7.74 7.95 15.00
CA LEU A 402 6.89 6.85 15.46
C LEU A 402 6.14 7.13 16.77
N ASP A 403 6.37 8.25 17.47
CA ASP A 403 5.82 8.48 18.81
C ASP A 403 4.30 8.74 18.84
N ASN A 404 3.74 9.08 17.68
CA ASN A 404 2.30 9.17 17.45
C ASN A 404 1.87 8.43 16.17
N THR A 405 2.63 7.43 15.72
CA THR A 405 2.32 6.70 14.48
C THR A 405 2.19 5.21 14.77
N ILE A 406 1.06 4.63 14.36
CA ILE A 406 0.93 3.18 14.23
C ILE A 406 1.65 2.78 12.93
N LEU A 407 2.77 2.07 13.07
CA LEU A 407 3.53 1.55 11.94
C LEU A 407 3.03 0.14 11.61
N ILE A 408 2.65 -0.07 10.36
CA ILE A 408 2.23 -1.35 9.83
C ILE A 408 3.27 -1.79 8.79
N MET A 409 4.03 -2.83 9.11
CA MET A 409 4.93 -3.48 8.16
C MET A 409 4.25 -4.73 7.60
N MET A 410 4.13 -4.83 6.27
CA MET A 410 3.27 -5.83 5.65
C MET A 410 3.80 -6.43 4.33
N SER A 411 3.16 -7.51 3.91
CA SER A 411 3.21 -8.07 2.56
C SER A 411 1.81 -8.48 2.12
N ASP A 412 1.53 -8.42 0.83
CA ASP A 412 0.21 -8.67 0.25
C ASP A 412 -0.09 -10.17 0.15
N HIS A 413 0.91 -10.95 -0.29
CA HIS A 413 0.96 -12.40 -0.32
C HIS A 413 2.41 -12.88 -0.18
N GLY A 414 2.64 -14.20 -0.14
CA GLY A 414 3.98 -14.78 -0.30
C GLY A 414 4.34 -15.00 -1.77
N ASN A 415 5.56 -15.48 -2.03
CA ASN A 415 6.09 -15.48 -3.39
C ASN A 415 5.32 -16.44 -4.33
N ARG A 416 4.85 -15.90 -5.46
CA ARG A 416 4.05 -16.63 -6.46
C ARG A 416 4.84 -17.20 -7.62
N PHE A 417 5.98 -16.58 -7.92
CA PHE A 417 6.73 -16.76 -9.17
C PHE A 417 8.07 -17.48 -8.98
N ALA A 418 8.52 -17.65 -7.74
CA ALA A 418 9.74 -18.39 -7.43
C ALA A 418 9.51 -19.91 -7.37
N GLU A 419 10.56 -20.66 -7.70
CA GLU A 419 10.57 -22.13 -7.70
C GLU A 419 10.16 -22.75 -6.36
N VAL A 420 10.34 -22.02 -5.25
CA VAL A 420 9.93 -22.44 -3.91
C VAL A 420 8.44 -22.78 -3.83
N ARG A 421 7.57 -22.14 -4.64
CA ARG A 421 6.12 -22.43 -4.67
C ARG A 421 5.81 -23.85 -5.16
N ALA A 422 6.76 -24.54 -5.80
CA ALA A 422 6.58 -25.94 -6.16
C ALA A 422 6.51 -26.87 -4.93
N THR A 423 7.18 -26.49 -3.83
CA THR A 423 7.20 -27.24 -2.56
C THR A 423 5.87 -27.16 -1.82
N LEU A 424 5.61 -28.11 -0.90
CA LEU A 424 4.40 -28.07 -0.07
C LEU A 424 4.40 -26.84 0.86
N GLN A 425 5.53 -26.58 1.52
CA GLN A 425 5.67 -25.44 2.42
C GLN A 425 5.56 -24.11 1.68
N GLY A 426 6.19 -23.97 0.50
CA GLY A 426 6.08 -22.75 -0.31
C GLY A 426 4.64 -22.38 -0.65
N LYS A 427 3.79 -23.37 -0.98
CA LYS A 427 2.34 -23.15 -1.20
C LYS A 427 1.61 -22.65 0.05
N GLN A 428 2.02 -23.10 1.23
CA GLN A 428 1.41 -22.64 2.49
C GLN A 428 1.92 -21.25 2.87
N GLU A 429 3.21 -20.99 2.70
CA GLU A 429 3.86 -19.70 2.93
C GLU A 429 3.29 -18.59 2.02
N GLU A 430 2.94 -18.90 0.77
CA GLU A 430 2.23 -18.00 -0.17
C GLU A 430 0.98 -17.35 0.47
N ARG A 431 0.27 -18.10 1.31
CA ARG A 431 -0.99 -17.68 1.94
C ARG A 431 -0.79 -17.00 3.30
N LEU A 432 0.44 -16.96 3.80
CA LEU A 432 0.80 -16.45 5.11
C LEU A 432 1.82 -15.31 4.98
N PRO A 433 1.45 -14.17 4.38
CA PRO A 433 2.35 -13.04 4.23
C PRO A 433 2.75 -12.45 5.59
N PHE A 434 3.87 -11.72 5.57
CA PHE A 434 4.28 -10.95 6.74
C PHE A 434 3.28 -9.83 7.02
N PHE A 435 2.86 -9.66 8.27
CA PHE A 435 2.01 -8.54 8.69
C PHE A 435 2.26 -8.25 10.16
N SER A 436 2.59 -7.01 10.49
CA SER A 436 2.87 -6.61 11.87
C SER A 436 2.41 -5.19 12.15
N PHE A 437 2.10 -4.93 13.42
CA PHE A 437 1.73 -3.61 13.92
C PHE A 437 2.66 -3.19 15.05
N THR A 438 3.14 -1.96 14.99
CA THR A 438 3.88 -1.30 16.06
C THR A 438 3.03 -0.14 16.55
N PHE A 439 2.75 -0.11 17.85
CA PHE A 439 1.92 0.92 18.47
C PHE A 439 2.78 1.86 19.31
N PRO A 440 2.58 3.18 19.22
CA PRO A 440 3.26 4.11 20.11
C PRO A 440 2.83 3.87 21.55
N LYS A 441 3.73 4.14 22.51
CA LYS A 441 3.45 3.96 23.95
C LYS A 441 2.18 4.70 24.37
N SER A 442 2.00 5.90 23.87
CA SER A 442 0.82 6.74 24.09
C SER A 442 -0.50 6.11 23.63
N PHE A 443 -0.50 5.26 22.59
CA PHE A 443 -1.69 4.50 22.19
C PHE A 443 -2.05 3.44 23.23
N GLN A 444 -1.03 2.75 23.76
CA GLN A 444 -1.22 1.71 24.77
C GLN A 444 -1.79 2.29 26.07
N GLU A 445 -1.35 3.48 26.44
CA GLU A 445 -1.82 4.22 27.61
C GLU A 445 -3.23 4.80 27.41
N ARG A 446 -3.51 5.34 26.21
CA ARG A 446 -4.81 5.97 25.90
C ARG A 446 -5.92 4.97 25.58
N PHE A 447 -5.60 3.83 24.97
CA PHE A 447 -6.56 2.81 24.54
C PHE A 447 -6.15 1.41 25.04
N PRO A 448 -6.06 1.19 26.37
CA PRO A 448 -5.51 -0.03 26.93
C PRO A 448 -6.35 -1.27 26.63
N GLN A 449 -7.68 -1.13 26.53
CA GLN A 449 -8.58 -2.24 26.19
C GLN A 449 -8.39 -2.70 24.74
N GLN A 450 -8.35 -1.75 23.80
CA GLN A 450 -8.15 -2.01 22.37
C GLN A 450 -6.77 -2.63 22.13
N TYR A 451 -5.74 -2.14 22.82
CA TYR A 451 -4.40 -2.72 22.77
C TYR A 451 -4.36 -4.14 23.37
N ALA A 452 -5.08 -4.40 24.47
CA ALA A 452 -5.20 -5.74 25.05
C ALA A 452 -5.91 -6.73 24.11
N ASN A 453 -7.00 -6.32 23.49
CA ASN A 453 -7.71 -7.11 22.48
C ASN A 453 -6.80 -7.43 21.30
N PHE A 454 -6.08 -6.43 20.79
CA PHE A 454 -5.12 -6.61 19.70
C PHE A 454 -4.08 -7.67 20.04
N LYS A 455 -3.47 -7.61 21.23
CA LYS A 455 -2.49 -8.61 21.71
C LYS A 455 -3.04 -10.03 21.70
N VAL A 456 -4.32 -10.23 22.03
CA VAL A 456 -4.95 -11.55 21.98
C VAL A 456 -5.18 -12.00 20.53
N ASN A 457 -5.57 -11.06 19.66
CA ASN A 457 -5.91 -11.32 18.27
C ASN A 457 -4.72 -11.70 17.38
N VAL A 458 -3.47 -11.44 17.79
CA VAL A 458 -2.27 -11.77 16.99
C VAL A 458 -2.16 -13.25 16.64
N ASP A 459 -2.73 -14.13 17.48
CA ASP A 459 -2.74 -15.58 17.31
C ASP A 459 -4.04 -16.10 16.64
N HIS A 460 -4.94 -15.20 16.22
CA HIS A 460 -6.20 -15.53 15.56
C HIS A 460 -6.10 -15.39 14.03
N LEU A 461 -7.04 -16.01 13.32
CA LEU A 461 -7.17 -15.86 11.87
C LEU A 461 -7.65 -14.45 11.54
N THR A 462 -6.80 -13.66 10.88
CA THR A 462 -7.09 -12.27 10.48
C THR A 462 -6.91 -12.10 8.97
N THR A 463 -7.54 -11.10 8.38
CA THR A 463 -7.43 -10.82 6.92
C THR A 463 -7.36 -9.35 6.59
N PRO A 464 -7.09 -8.98 5.32
CA PRO A 464 -7.23 -7.61 4.83
C PRO A 464 -8.50 -6.89 5.31
N PHE A 465 -9.66 -7.57 5.36
CA PHE A 465 -10.91 -6.97 5.83
C PHE A 465 -10.88 -6.57 7.31
N ASP A 466 -10.26 -7.37 8.17
CA ASP A 466 -10.13 -7.02 9.60
C ASP A 466 -9.19 -5.83 9.78
N VAL A 467 -8.11 -5.77 8.99
CA VAL A 467 -7.19 -4.62 8.99
C VAL A 467 -7.92 -3.36 8.52
N HIS A 468 -8.72 -3.43 7.45
CA HIS A 468 -9.57 -2.32 7.01
C HIS A 468 -10.50 -1.84 8.13
N ALA A 469 -11.22 -2.76 8.77
CA ALA A 469 -12.11 -2.43 9.89
C ALA A 469 -11.33 -1.82 11.08
N THR A 470 -10.09 -2.24 11.31
CA THR A 470 -9.20 -1.66 12.33
C THR A 470 -8.82 -0.22 12.00
N LEU A 471 -8.52 0.07 10.74
CA LEU A 471 -8.23 1.43 10.28
C LEU A 471 -9.45 2.36 10.41
N GLN A 472 -10.67 1.84 10.20
CA GLN A 472 -11.91 2.58 10.43
C GLN A 472 -12.18 2.79 11.93
N HIS A 473 -12.03 1.73 12.74
CA HIS A 473 -12.20 1.81 14.20
C HIS A 473 -11.15 2.77 14.81
N LEU A 474 -9.93 2.84 14.28
CA LEU A 474 -8.94 3.84 14.71
C LEU A 474 -9.46 5.28 14.54
N LEU A 475 -10.18 5.58 13.46
CA LEU A 475 -10.77 6.91 13.27
C LEU A 475 -11.90 7.18 14.26
N SER A 476 -12.77 6.20 14.55
CA SER A 476 -13.87 6.39 15.50
C SER A 476 -13.37 6.63 16.92
N LEU A 477 -12.37 5.86 17.39
CA LEU A 477 -11.73 6.05 18.70
C LEU A 477 -11.17 7.47 18.88
N GLN A 478 -10.66 8.04 17.80
CA GLN A 478 -10.05 9.36 17.80
C GLN A 478 -11.04 10.48 17.51
N SER A 479 -12.29 10.14 17.21
CA SER A 479 -13.33 11.12 16.90
C SER A 479 -14.28 11.35 18.06
N GLY A 480 -14.08 10.68 19.20
CA GLY A 480 -14.99 10.74 20.36
C GLY A 480 -16.37 10.15 20.09
N SER A 481 -16.57 9.55 18.91
CA SER A 481 -17.74 8.77 18.55
C SER A 481 -17.56 7.36 19.11
N ASP A 482 -17.65 7.21 20.43
CA ASP A 482 -17.72 5.90 21.07
C ASP A 482 -19.16 5.54 21.47
N ASP A 483 -19.48 4.27 21.23
CA ASP A 483 -20.59 3.48 21.78
C ASP A 483 -22.02 3.48 21.14
N THR A 484 -22.17 3.80 19.85
CA THR A 484 -23.42 3.43 19.10
C THR A 484 -23.27 2.28 18.10
N LEU A 485 -22.05 1.83 17.78
CA LEU A 485 -21.85 0.69 16.87
C LEU A 485 -21.82 -0.68 17.57
N THR A 486 -21.62 -0.72 18.89
CA THR A 486 -21.48 -1.94 19.69
C THR A 486 -22.77 -2.39 20.38
N ASN A 487 -23.72 -1.47 20.66
CA ASN A 487 -24.96 -1.79 21.38
C ASN A 487 -26.23 -1.92 20.53
N ASN A 488 -26.21 -1.57 19.24
CA ASN A 488 -27.39 -1.64 18.36
C ASN A 488 -27.30 -2.70 17.26
N LEU A 489 -26.87 -3.92 17.60
CA LEU A 489 -27.14 -5.09 16.76
C LEU A 489 -28.55 -5.69 16.99
N ASN A 490 -29.38 -5.07 17.84
CA ASN A 490 -30.78 -5.44 18.09
C ASN A 490 -31.67 -4.23 18.42
N SER A 491 -31.93 -3.32 17.47
CA SER A 491 -33.25 -2.65 17.29
C SER A 491 -33.15 -1.45 16.35
N ASP A 492 -34.05 -1.41 15.38
CA ASP A 492 -34.54 -0.29 14.57
C ASP A 492 -33.56 0.78 14.03
N TYR A 493 -33.50 0.81 12.70
CA TYR A 493 -32.94 1.84 11.84
C TYR A 493 -33.76 3.14 11.96
N ASP A 494 -33.16 4.24 12.41
CA ASP A 494 -33.23 5.53 11.71
C ASP A 494 -32.33 6.62 12.38
N MET A 495 -31.07 6.73 11.95
CA MET A 495 -30.31 7.99 11.84
C MET A 495 -28.88 7.66 11.36
N GLN A 496 -28.57 7.96 10.10
CA GLN A 496 -27.22 7.86 9.53
C GLN A 496 -26.70 9.28 9.24
N PRO A 497 -25.45 9.63 9.59
CA PRO A 497 -24.74 10.71 8.92
C PRO A 497 -24.54 10.29 7.45
N GLU A 498 -24.84 11.15 6.49
CA GLU A 498 -24.75 10.87 5.05
C GLU A 498 -23.36 10.36 4.64
N VAL A 499 -23.17 9.04 4.60
CA VAL A 499 -22.01 8.40 4.00
C VAL A 499 -22.31 8.20 2.52
N VAL A 500 -21.56 8.91 1.66
CA VAL A 500 -21.63 8.86 0.19
C VAL A 500 -21.36 7.45 -0.41
N THR A 501 -21.19 6.41 0.42
CA THR A 501 -21.14 5.01 0.00
C THR A 501 -22.47 4.48 -0.53
N GLU A 502 -23.61 5.12 -0.23
CA GLU A 502 -24.94 4.60 -0.60
C GLU A 502 -25.15 4.39 -2.11
N ASN A 503 -24.41 5.08 -2.97
CA ASN A 503 -24.59 4.97 -4.43
C ASN A 503 -23.49 4.17 -5.18
N LEU A 504 -22.42 3.72 -4.52
CA LEU A 504 -21.28 3.08 -5.20
C LEU A 504 -21.29 1.56 -5.15
N VAL A 505 -21.85 1.00 -4.08
CA VAL A 505 -21.91 -0.44 -3.83
C VAL A 505 -23.37 -0.80 -3.57
N ALA A 506 -23.90 -1.78 -4.30
CA ALA A 506 -25.30 -2.16 -4.16
C ALA A 506 -25.63 -2.52 -2.68
N PRO A 507 -26.79 -2.13 -2.13
CA PRO A 507 -27.11 -2.30 -0.70
C PRO A 507 -26.88 -3.72 -0.16
N ARG A 508 -27.16 -4.74 -0.98
CA ARG A 508 -26.88 -6.15 -0.62
C ARG A 508 -25.40 -6.45 -0.33
N TYR A 509 -24.47 -5.79 -1.03
CA TYR A 509 -23.04 -5.99 -0.85
C TYR A 509 -22.51 -5.23 0.37
N GLN A 510 -23.10 -4.09 0.70
CA GLN A 510 -22.82 -3.39 1.95
C GLN A 510 -23.19 -4.27 3.16
N GLN A 511 -24.36 -4.93 3.13
CA GLN A 511 -24.78 -5.86 4.20
C GLN A 511 -23.86 -7.08 4.35
N ILE A 512 -23.33 -7.62 3.24
CA ILE A 512 -22.35 -8.73 3.27
C ILE A 512 -21.04 -8.23 3.88
N ALA A 513 -20.54 -7.08 3.44
CA ALA A 513 -19.30 -6.49 3.92
C ALA A 513 -19.33 -6.15 5.43
N GLN A 514 -20.47 -5.72 5.96
CA GLN A 514 -20.63 -5.42 7.38
C GLN A 514 -20.40 -6.64 8.30
N LYS A 515 -20.65 -7.87 7.83
CA LYS A 515 -20.61 -9.07 8.68
C LYS A 515 -19.31 -9.88 8.60
N ARG A 516 -18.37 -9.50 7.72
CA ARG A 516 -17.16 -10.31 7.43
C ARG A 516 -15.88 -9.90 8.14
N ALA A 517 -15.85 -8.68 8.68
CA ALA A 517 -14.71 -8.09 9.36
C ALA A 517 -14.99 -7.93 10.86
N ILE A 518 -13.99 -8.10 11.70
CA ILE A 518 -13.97 -7.56 13.08
C ILE A 518 -12.67 -6.76 13.20
N SER A 519 -12.74 -5.55 13.76
CA SER A 519 -11.53 -4.78 14.06
C SER A 519 -10.63 -5.56 15.01
N LEU A 520 -9.31 -5.51 14.79
CA LEU A 520 -8.34 -6.09 15.70
C LEU A 520 -8.33 -5.39 17.08
N PHE A 521 -9.00 -4.25 17.23
CA PHE A 521 -9.25 -3.59 18.52
C PHE A 521 -10.41 -4.20 19.32
N ASP A 522 -11.21 -5.06 18.69
CA ASP A 522 -12.29 -5.81 19.34
C ASP A 522 -11.87 -7.26 19.57
N SER A 523 -12.48 -7.95 20.53
CA SER A 523 -12.17 -9.36 20.79
C SER A 523 -12.62 -10.25 19.61
N ILE A 524 -11.68 -10.79 18.84
CA ILE A 524 -11.97 -11.80 17.82
C ILE A 524 -12.16 -13.15 18.52
N PRO A 525 -13.26 -13.88 18.30
CA PRO A 525 -13.47 -15.17 18.95
C PRO A 525 -12.40 -16.22 18.60
N LYS A 526 -11.89 -16.93 19.62
CA LYS A 526 -10.92 -18.05 19.48
C LYS A 526 -11.46 -19.22 18.67
N LYS A 527 -12.77 -19.48 18.75
CA LYS A 527 -13.42 -20.48 17.91
C LYS A 527 -13.48 -19.91 16.49
N PRO A 528 -13.10 -20.67 15.45
CA PRO A 528 -13.29 -20.22 14.10
C PRO A 528 -14.80 -20.11 13.93
N ILE A 529 -15.34 -18.88 13.92
CA ILE A 529 -16.70 -18.70 13.43
C ILE A 529 -16.68 -19.33 12.04
N MET A 530 -17.42 -20.42 11.89
CA MET A 530 -17.42 -21.34 10.74
C MET A 530 -17.72 -20.66 9.39
N GLN A 531 -18.03 -19.36 9.40
CA GLN A 531 -18.18 -18.50 8.23
C GLN A 531 -16.91 -17.75 7.81
N ARG A 532 -15.90 -17.61 8.69
CA ARG A 532 -14.72 -16.78 8.43
C ARG A 532 -13.68 -17.48 7.56
N CYS A 533 -13.45 -18.78 7.71
CA CYS A 533 -12.32 -19.45 7.05
C CYS A 533 -12.39 -19.45 5.51
N LEU A 534 -13.59 -19.34 4.92
CA LEU A 534 -13.77 -19.39 3.47
C LEU A 534 -14.25 -18.09 2.82
N HIS A 535 -14.72 -17.09 3.58
CA HIS A 535 -14.65 -15.71 3.10
C HIS A 535 -13.20 -15.29 2.80
N ARG A 536 -12.24 -16.14 3.21
CA ARG A 536 -10.81 -15.88 3.34
C ARG A 536 -9.89 -16.90 2.64
N THR A 537 -10.42 -17.88 1.87
CA THR A 537 -9.57 -18.81 1.07
C THR A 537 -10.22 -19.32 -0.22
N THR A 538 -11.55 -19.24 -0.40
CA THR A 538 -12.24 -19.80 -1.59
C THR A 538 -12.20 -18.92 -2.84
N LEU A 539 -11.81 -17.66 -2.73
CA LEU A 539 -11.62 -16.78 -3.90
C LEU A 539 -10.43 -17.22 -4.77
N VAL A 540 -9.59 -18.14 -4.29
CA VAL A 540 -8.39 -18.65 -4.99
C VAL A 540 -8.71 -19.75 -6.02
N ARG A 541 -9.97 -20.20 -6.15
CA ARG A 541 -10.34 -21.35 -7.01
C ARG A 541 -11.51 -21.13 -7.98
N LEU A 542 -11.89 -19.89 -8.28
CA LEU A 542 -12.83 -19.65 -9.36
C LEU A 542 -12.05 -19.19 -10.61
N PRO A 543 -12.24 -19.85 -11.77
CA PRO A 543 -11.52 -19.55 -13.00
C PRO A 543 -11.81 -18.15 -13.57
#